data_AF-M4B3Y1-F1
#
_entry.id   AF-M4B3Y1-F1
#
_cell.length_a   1.000
_cell.length_b   1.000
_cell.length_c   1.000
_cell.angle_alpha   90.00
_cell.angle_beta   90.00
_cell.angle_gamma   90.00
#
_symmetry.space_group_name_H-M   'P 1'
#
loop_
_entity.id
_entity.type
_entity.pdbx_description
1 polymer ?
#
loop_
_entity_poly.entity_id
_entity_poly.type
_entity_poly.pdbx_seq_one_letter_code
_entity_poly.pdbx_strand_id
1 'polypeptide(L)'
;MKQLHRKLCEHHHLKYDGRVQYRMFLKGAGFSVHECIRLFRSEFVKKIPAAKFDKEYAYHIRHSYGLEGARKDYAPLDCEQIIAGNAPGHGQYHGCPFKNWSPSALQTELRRQGLSLHTAMEITQQASAGLYQRACRALFDELHPSSAQYTTKTMHNGQDASTSRANIMRHPNEYLAASMATYVGN
;
A
#
# COMPACT_ATOMS: atom_id res chain seq x y z
N MET A 1 -1.16 1.63 -1.17
CA MET A 1 -1.31 0.85 -2.42
C MET A 1 -2.46 1.32 -3.31
N LYS A 2 -3.60 1.79 -2.78
CA LYS A 2 -4.73 2.35 -3.57
C LYS A 2 -4.32 3.34 -4.67
N GLN A 3 -3.39 4.26 -4.39
CA GLN A 3 -2.86 5.22 -5.36
C GLN A 3 -2.22 4.55 -6.59
N LEU A 4 -1.37 3.52 -6.38
CA LEU A 4 -0.70 2.81 -7.47
C LEU A 4 -1.70 2.11 -8.38
N HIS A 5 -2.73 1.48 -7.80
CA HIS A 5 -3.81 0.87 -8.57
C HIS A 5 -4.59 1.90 -9.37
N ARG A 6 -5.04 3.00 -8.73
CA ARG A 6 -5.76 4.09 -9.42
C ARG A 6 -4.96 4.64 -10.59
N LYS A 7 -3.67 4.90 -10.38
CA LYS A 7 -2.80 5.47 -11.41
C LYS A 7 -2.42 4.48 -12.51
N LEU A 8 -2.33 3.20 -12.20
CA LEU A 8 -2.23 2.14 -13.20
C LEU A 8 -3.45 2.14 -14.13
N CYS A 9 -4.66 2.19 -13.58
CA CYS A 9 -5.90 2.20 -14.36
C CYS A 9 -6.15 3.53 -15.10
N GLU A 10 -5.74 4.67 -14.53
CA GLU A 10 -5.92 6.00 -15.13
C GLU A 10 -4.91 6.27 -16.26
N HIS A 11 -3.64 5.92 -16.04
CA HIS A 11 -2.59 6.22 -17.00
C HIS A 11 -2.22 5.05 -17.89
N HIS A 12 -2.77 3.85 -17.64
CA HIS A 12 -2.45 2.62 -18.35
C HIS A 12 -0.95 2.29 -18.32
N HIS A 13 -0.23 2.79 -17.31
CA HIS A 13 1.20 2.59 -17.12
C HIS A 13 1.62 2.97 -15.69
N LEU A 14 2.75 2.42 -15.24
CA LEU A 14 3.48 2.87 -14.05
C LEU A 14 4.98 2.91 -14.34
N LYS A 15 5.68 3.91 -13.80
CA LYS A 15 7.16 3.97 -13.80
C LYS A 15 7.77 2.86 -12.93
N TYR A 16 9.07 2.62 -13.10
CA TYR A 16 9.78 1.44 -12.58
C TYR A 16 9.48 1.16 -11.10
N ASP A 17 9.72 2.12 -10.20
CA ASP A 17 9.53 1.93 -8.75
C ASP A 17 8.06 1.65 -8.39
N GLY A 18 7.12 2.30 -9.09
CA GLY A 18 5.69 2.03 -8.94
C GLY A 18 5.31 0.61 -9.35
N ARG A 19 5.91 0.09 -10.44
CA ARG A 19 5.72 -1.30 -10.86
C ARG A 19 6.30 -2.29 -9.84
N VAL A 20 7.49 -2.00 -9.32
CA VAL A 20 8.14 -2.85 -8.30
C VAL A 20 7.29 -2.90 -7.05
N GLN A 21 7.01 -1.75 -6.43
CA GLN A 21 6.23 -1.66 -5.20
C GLN A 21 4.86 -2.31 -5.34
N TYR A 22 4.16 -2.07 -6.45
CA TYR A 22 2.82 -2.64 -6.63
C TYR A 22 2.85 -4.14 -6.91
N ARG A 23 3.75 -4.66 -7.76
CA ARG A 23 3.79 -6.11 -8.02
C ARG A 23 4.23 -6.90 -6.79
N MET A 24 5.16 -6.35 -5.99
CA MET A 24 5.61 -6.95 -4.73
C MET A 24 4.47 -7.03 -3.73
N PHE A 25 3.68 -5.96 -3.62
CA PHE A 25 2.45 -5.98 -2.83
C PHE A 25 1.44 -7.03 -3.33
N LEU A 26 1.20 -7.12 -4.64
CA LEU A 26 0.27 -8.11 -5.19
C LEU A 26 0.72 -9.55 -4.91
N LYS A 27 2.02 -9.84 -5.07
CA LYS A 27 2.61 -11.13 -4.72
C LYS A 27 2.34 -11.46 -3.25
N GLY A 28 2.60 -10.52 -2.33
CA GLY A 28 2.31 -10.69 -0.91
C GLY A 28 0.82 -10.80 -0.58
N ALA A 29 -0.06 -10.35 -1.47
CA ALA A 29 -1.51 -10.49 -1.36
C ALA A 29 -2.01 -11.84 -1.90
N GLY A 30 -1.11 -12.72 -2.36
CA GLY A 30 -1.45 -14.05 -2.87
C GLY A 30 -1.68 -14.12 -4.38
N PHE A 31 -1.41 -13.05 -5.14
CA PHE A 31 -1.51 -13.13 -6.61
C PHE A 31 -0.45 -14.10 -7.14
N SER A 32 -0.88 -15.01 -8.01
CA SER A 32 0.03 -15.80 -8.83
C SER A 32 0.74 -14.93 -9.86
N VAL A 33 1.86 -15.43 -10.40
CA VAL A 33 2.59 -14.76 -11.48
C VAL A 33 1.70 -14.50 -12.70
N HIS A 34 0.81 -15.44 -13.03
CA HIS A 34 -0.11 -15.34 -14.17
C HIS A 34 -1.16 -14.24 -13.96
N GLU A 35 -1.71 -14.12 -12.76
CA GLU A 35 -2.66 -13.06 -12.41
C GLU A 35 -2.01 -11.69 -12.44
N CYS A 36 -0.78 -11.59 -11.91
CA CYS A 36 0.00 -10.37 -11.95
C CYS A 36 0.29 -9.95 -13.40
N ILE A 37 0.75 -10.88 -14.24
CA ILE A 37 0.96 -10.63 -15.68
C ILE A 37 -0.34 -10.18 -16.34
N ARG A 38 -1.46 -10.87 -16.09
CA ARG A 38 -2.76 -10.55 -16.67
C ARG A 38 -3.21 -9.13 -16.32
N LEU A 39 -3.10 -8.73 -15.05
CA LEU A 39 -3.44 -7.39 -14.57
C LEU A 39 -2.58 -6.30 -15.23
N PHE A 40 -1.25 -6.45 -15.21
CA PHE A 40 -0.38 -5.44 -15.81
C PHE A 40 -0.55 -5.39 -17.33
N ARG A 41 -0.74 -6.55 -17.98
CA ARG A 41 -0.95 -6.63 -19.42
C ARG A 41 -2.24 -5.94 -19.83
N SER A 42 -3.37 -6.21 -19.14
CA SER A 42 -4.67 -5.62 -19.49
C SER A 42 -4.67 -4.10 -19.45
N GLU A 43 -3.86 -3.49 -18.57
CA GLU A 43 -3.69 -2.05 -18.51
C GLU A 43 -2.65 -1.54 -19.51
N PHE A 44 -1.45 -2.13 -19.55
CA PHE A 44 -0.36 -1.59 -20.36
C PHE A 44 -0.66 -1.63 -21.86
N VAL A 45 -1.32 -2.70 -22.34
CA VAL A 45 -1.58 -2.85 -23.78
C VAL A 45 -2.54 -1.81 -24.37
N LYS A 46 -3.19 -1.00 -23.52
CA LYS A 46 -3.99 0.15 -23.96
C LYS A 46 -3.13 1.31 -24.49
N LYS A 47 -1.82 1.33 -24.16
CA LYS A 47 -0.87 2.37 -24.61
C LYS A 47 0.42 1.83 -25.21
N ILE A 48 0.77 0.57 -24.97
CA ILE A 48 1.98 -0.05 -25.54
C ILE A 48 1.60 -1.31 -26.35
N PRO A 49 2.33 -1.66 -27.42
CA PRO A 49 2.06 -2.90 -28.15
C PRO A 49 2.18 -4.14 -27.27
N ALA A 50 1.31 -5.13 -27.47
CA ALA A 50 1.32 -6.40 -26.75
C ALA A 50 2.69 -7.10 -26.80
N ALA A 51 3.31 -7.16 -27.99
CA ALA A 51 4.64 -7.75 -28.16
C ALA A 51 5.72 -7.06 -27.31
N LYS A 52 5.61 -5.73 -27.11
CA LYS A 52 6.51 -4.98 -26.24
C LYS A 52 6.28 -5.33 -24.78
N PHE A 53 5.01 -5.48 -24.36
CA PHE A 53 4.67 -5.92 -23.01
C PHE A 53 5.28 -7.29 -22.70
N ASP A 54 5.06 -8.26 -23.59
CA ASP A 54 5.46 -9.65 -23.39
C ASP A 54 7.00 -9.78 -23.34
N LYS A 55 7.72 -9.00 -24.16
CA LYS A 55 9.19 -8.98 -24.18
C LYS A 55 9.79 -8.29 -22.95
N GLU A 56 9.34 -7.09 -22.63
CA GLU A 56 10.01 -6.24 -21.62
C GLU A 56 9.42 -6.46 -20.22
N TYR A 57 8.11 -6.46 -20.08
CA TYR A 57 7.46 -6.35 -18.77
C TYR A 57 7.13 -7.72 -18.15
N ALA A 58 6.67 -8.68 -18.96
CA ALA A 58 6.34 -10.01 -18.46
C ALA A 58 7.58 -10.74 -17.93
N TYR A 59 8.75 -10.56 -18.55
CA TYR A 59 10.02 -11.06 -18.03
C TYR A 59 10.34 -10.51 -16.63
N HIS A 60 10.25 -9.20 -16.42
CA HIS A 60 10.51 -8.59 -15.12
C HIS A 60 9.52 -9.05 -14.04
N ILE A 61 8.26 -9.31 -14.40
CA ILE A 61 7.29 -9.89 -13.45
C ILE A 61 7.72 -11.30 -13.07
N ARG A 62 8.04 -12.18 -14.03
CA ARG A 62 8.51 -13.55 -13.73
C ARG A 62 9.77 -13.55 -12.87
N HIS A 63 10.74 -12.68 -13.14
CA HIS A 63 11.94 -12.51 -12.33
C HIS A 63 11.64 -12.14 -10.87
N SER A 64 10.70 -11.23 -10.65
CA SER A 64 10.25 -10.84 -9.31
C SER A 64 9.57 -11.98 -8.51
N TYR A 65 9.13 -13.03 -9.18
CA TYR A 65 8.57 -14.24 -8.59
C TYR A 65 9.60 -15.37 -8.49
N GLY A 66 10.89 -15.10 -8.73
CA GLY A 66 11.95 -16.11 -8.66
C GLY A 66 11.94 -17.10 -9.82
N LEU A 67 11.24 -16.81 -10.92
CA LEU A 67 11.10 -17.73 -12.06
C LEU A 67 12.12 -17.50 -13.18
N GLU A 68 12.95 -16.46 -13.06
CA GLU A 68 13.98 -16.09 -14.05
C GLU A 68 15.32 -15.82 -13.36
N GLY A 69 16.41 -15.85 -14.13
CA GLY A 69 17.76 -15.51 -13.64
C GLY A 69 18.21 -16.36 -12.45
N ALA A 70 18.76 -15.71 -11.43
CA ALA A 70 19.27 -16.38 -10.21
C ALA A 70 18.16 -16.95 -9.29
N ARG A 71 16.89 -16.89 -9.70
CA ARG A 71 15.73 -17.43 -8.96
C ARG A 71 15.62 -16.92 -7.52
N LYS A 72 16.00 -15.66 -7.30
CA LYS A 72 15.87 -15.01 -6.00
C LYS A 72 14.39 -14.74 -5.69
N ASP A 73 13.94 -15.23 -4.55
CA ASP A 73 12.60 -15.00 -4.06
C ASP A 73 12.53 -13.66 -3.31
N TYR A 74 12.15 -12.59 -4.01
CA TYR A 74 12.06 -11.25 -3.41
C TYR A 74 10.83 -11.14 -2.50
N ALA A 75 11.05 -10.79 -1.23
CA ALA A 75 9.97 -10.51 -0.30
C ALA A 75 9.20 -9.22 -0.70
N PRO A 76 7.89 -9.14 -0.40
CA PRO A 76 7.14 -7.90 -0.49
C PRO A 76 7.81 -6.76 0.30
N LEU A 77 7.61 -5.52 -0.16
CA LEU A 77 8.20 -4.35 0.50
C LEU A 77 7.43 -3.97 1.75
N ASP A 78 8.13 -3.85 2.87
CA ASP A 78 7.58 -3.34 4.12
C ASP A 78 7.46 -1.80 4.12
N CYS A 79 6.80 -1.26 5.16
CA CYS A 79 6.63 0.19 5.28
C CYS A 79 7.97 0.92 5.46
N GLU A 80 8.94 0.35 6.16
CA GLU A 80 10.24 0.98 6.41
C GLU A 80 11.00 1.16 5.09
N GLN A 81 11.05 0.13 4.26
CA GLN A 81 11.64 0.15 2.91
C GLN A 81 10.92 1.15 2.01
N ILE A 82 9.58 1.18 2.02
CA ILE A 82 8.79 2.11 1.21
C ILE A 82 9.00 3.57 1.66
N ILE A 83 9.12 3.80 2.98
CA ILE A 83 9.35 5.12 3.56
C ILE A 83 10.80 5.56 3.33
N ALA A 84 11.78 4.67 3.43
CA ALA A 84 13.20 4.98 3.25
C ALA A 84 13.60 5.12 1.77
N GLY A 85 12.82 4.56 0.85
CA GLY A 85 13.04 4.67 -0.58
C GLY A 85 13.00 6.11 -1.12
N ASN A 86 13.41 6.25 -2.39
CA ASN A 86 13.45 7.52 -3.09
C ASN A 86 12.07 8.20 -3.12
N ALA A 87 12.05 9.52 -3.04
CA ALA A 87 10.83 10.28 -3.18
C ALA A 87 10.32 10.23 -4.63
N PRO A 88 8.99 10.13 -4.85
CA PRO A 88 8.42 10.14 -6.19
C PRO A 88 8.58 11.52 -6.84
N GLY A 89 9.21 11.55 -8.01
CA GLY A 89 9.24 12.71 -8.91
C GLY A 89 8.02 12.80 -9.83
N HIS A 90 8.11 13.66 -10.86
CA HIS A 90 7.02 13.88 -11.80
C HIS A 90 6.57 12.58 -12.51
N GLY A 91 5.26 12.30 -12.45
CA GLY A 91 4.66 11.08 -13.02
C GLY A 91 5.07 9.78 -12.32
N GLN A 92 5.69 9.85 -11.14
CA GLN A 92 5.92 8.71 -10.26
C GLN A 92 4.89 8.72 -9.13
N TYR A 93 4.41 7.52 -8.75
CA TYR A 93 3.32 7.37 -7.78
C TYR A 93 3.65 6.35 -6.68
N HIS A 94 4.93 5.99 -6.53
CA HIS A 94 5.43 5.08 -5.51
C HIS A 94 5.66 5.80 -4.17
N GLY A 95 6.10 5.05 -3.17
CA GLY A 95 6.37 5.53 -1.82
C GLY A 95 5.14 5.50 -0.90
N CYS A 96 5.28 6.16 0.25
CA CYS A 96 4.24 6.30 1.26
C CYS A 96 3.51 7.65 1.08
N PRO A 97 2.17 7.67 0.86
CA PRO A 97 1.41 8.92 0.75
C PRO A 97 1.55 9.82 1.98
N PHE A 98 1.59 9.24 3.18
CA PHE A 98 1.77 9.98 4.43
C PHE A 98 3.13 10.68 4.53
N LYS A 99 4.14 10.25 3.77
CA LYS A 99 5.45 10.92 3.67
C LYS A 99 5.50 11.92 2.52
N ASN A 100 4.99 11.52 1.35
CA ASN A 100 5.32 12.18 0.09
C ASN A 100 4.24 13.16 -0.40
N TRP A 101 3.03 13.11 0.14
CA TRP A 101 1.99 14.06 -0.25
C TRP A 101 2.05 15.35 0.58
N SER A 102 1.64 16.45 -0.04
CA SER A 102 1.43 17.68 0.72
C SER A 102 0.29 17.51 1.74
N PRO A 103 0.28 18.28 2.84
CA PRO A 103 -0.81 18.26 3.81
C PRO A 103 -2.19 18.46 3.16
N SER A 104 -2.30 19.40 2.21
CA SER A 104 -3.56 19.67 1.50
C SER A 104 -4.02 18.50 0.63
N ALA A 105 -3.10 17.86 -0.11
CA ALA A 105 -3.42 16.71 -0.95
C ALA A 105 -3.83 15.49 -0.10
N LEU A 106 -3.14 15.27 1.02
CA LEU A 106 -3.46 14.21 1.96
C LEU A 106 -4.84 14.42 2.59
N GLN A 107 -5.15 15.60 3.11
CA GLN A 107 -6.48 15.91 3.64
C GLN A 107 -7.56 15.70 2.58
N THR A 108 -7.35 16.17 1.36
CA THR A 108 -8.32 16.01 0.26
C THR A 108 -8.62 14.53 -0.01
N GLU A 109 -7.59 13.67 -0.06
CA GLU A 109 -7.80 12.24 -0.27
C GLU A 109 -8.45 11.57 0.95
N LEU A 110 -8.10 11.96 2.18
CA LEU A 110 -8.74 11.42 3.39
C LEU A 110 -10.24 11.77 3.41
N ARG A 111 -10.60 13.00 3.04
CA ARG A 111 -11.99 13.43 2.87
C ARG A 111 -12.71 12.64 1.78
N ARG A 112 -12.03 12.37 0.66
CA ARG A 112 -12.55 11.51 -0.43
C ARG A 112 -12.83 10.07 0.02
N GLN A 113 -12.15 9.60 1.06
CA GLN A 113 -12.40 8.30 1.68
C GLN A 113 -13.51 8.31 2.75
N GLY A 114 -14.18 9.45 2.97
CA GLY A 114 -15.35 9.56 3.84
C GLY A 114 -15.05 10.08 5.25
N LEU A 115 -13.80 10.43 5.57
CA LEU A 115 -13.43 10.92 6.90
C LEU A 115 -13.97 12.33 7.15
N SER A 116 -14.24 12.65 8.42
CA SER A 116 -14.57 14.01 8.85
C SER A 116 -13.40 14.99 8.60
N LEU A 117 -13.68 16.30 8.55
CA LEU A 117 -12.62 17.31 8.37
C LEU A 117 -11.64 17.28 9.55
N HIS A 118 -12.17 17.21 10.76
CA HIS A 118 -11.40 17.11 11.98
C HIS A 118 -10.44 15.91 11.95
N THR A 119 -10.97 14.71 11.72
CA THR A 119 -10.18 13.48 11.65
C THR A 119 -9.12 13.55 10.54
N ALA A 120 -9.47 14.08 9.37
CA ALA A 120 -8.52 14.24 8.27
C ALA A 120 -7.36 15.19 8.64
N MET A 121 -7.63 16.25 9.38
CA MET A 121 -6.61 17.18 9.88
C MET A 121 -5.69 16.52 10.91
N GLU A 122 -6.23 15.74 11.86
CA GLU A 122 -5.45 15.02 12.87
C GLU A 122 -4.48 14.01 12.24
N ILE A 123 -4.96 13.18 11.32
CA ILE A 123 -4.12 12.22 10.57
C ILE A 123 -3.02 12.96 9.80
N THR A 124 -3.35 14.09 9.19
CA THR A 124 -2.40 14.91 8.44
C THR A 124 -1.36 15.54 9.35
N GLN A 125 -1.73 15.93 10.57
CA GLN A 125 -0.79 16.45 11.57
C GLN A 125 0.20 15.37 12.00
N GLN A 126 -0.27 14.14 12.25
CA GLN A 126 0.61 13.01 12.55
C GLN A 126 1.59 12.73 11.41
N ALA A 127 1.11 12.74 10.16
CA ALA A 127 1.95 12.57 8.98
C ALA A 127 3.02 13.68 8.87
N SER A 128 2.64 14.94 9.09
CA SER A 128 3.55 16.09 9.08
C SER A 128 4.60 16.04 10.18
N ALA A 129 4.29 15.39 11.31
CA ALA A 129 5.23 15.13 12.40
C ALA A 129 6.16 13.93 12.14
N GLY A 130 6.15 13.34 10.94
CA GLY A 130 6.97 12.16 10.59
C GLY A 130 6.41 10.83 11.09
N LEU A 131 5.22 10.83 11.70
CA LEU A 131 4.60 9.64 12.29
C LEU A 131 3.77 8.86 11.26
N TYR A 132 4.38 8.51 10.13
CA TYR A 132 3.68 8.00 8.94
C TYR A 132 2.87 6.72 9.19
N GLN A 133 3.44 5.75 9.91
CA GLN A 133 2.75 4.49 10.21
C GLN A 133 1.62 4.69 11.22
N ARG A 134 1.73 5.65 12.15
CA ARG A 134 0.65 6.04 13.06
C ARG A 134 -0.50 6.70 12.29
N ALA A 135 -0.19 7.61 11.37
CA ALA A 135 -1.19 8.21 10.49
C ALA A 135 -1.91 7.16 9.62
N CYS A 136 -1.15 6.19 9.08
CA CYS A 136 -1.71 5.04 8.35
C CYS A 136 -2.64 4.19 9.24
N ARG A 137 -2.26 3.96 10.49
CA ARG A 137 -3.07 3.23 11.45
C ARG A 137 -4.35 3.97 11.82
N ALA A 138 -4.27 5.27 12.08
CA ALA A 138 -5.46 6.08 12.36
C ALA A 138 -6.46 6.04 11.19
N LEU A 139 -5.98 6.08 9.93
CA LEU A 139 -6.85 5.86 8.77
C LEU A 139 -7.48 4.45 8.78
N PHE A 140 -6.73 3.41 9.16
CA PHE A 140 -7.27 2.06 9.25
C PHE A 140 -8.44 1.98 10.24
N ASP A 141 -8.27 2.53 11.44
CA ASP A 141 -9.26 2.46 12.51
C ASP A 141 -10.57 3.18 12.10
N GLU A 142 -10.46 4.33 11.45
CA GLU A 142 -11.60 5.09 10.91
C GLU A 142 -12.37 4.34 9.82
N LEU A 143 -11.65 3.58 8.97
CA LEU A 143 -12.26 2.80 7.90
C LEU A 143 -12.80 1.45 8.35
N HIS A 144 -12.46 1.00 9.57
CA HIS A 144 -12.89 -0.28 10.12
C HIS A 144 -13.38 -0.13 11.58
N PRO A 145 -14.54 0.50 11.83
CA PRO A 145 -15.04 0.75 13.18
C PRO A 145 -15.20 -0.54 14.03
N SER A 146 -15.53 -1.67 13.41
CA SER A 146 -15.64 -2.97 14.09
C SER A 146 -14.29 -3.48 14.64
N SER A 147 -13.16 -3.03 14.10
CA SER A 147 -11.83 -3.41 14.57
C SER A 147 -11.43 -2.69 15.87
N ALA A 148 -11.99 -1.49 16.13
CA ALA A 148 -11.75 -0.73 17.36
C ALA A 148 -12.33 -1.43 18.61
N GLN A 149 -13.33 -2.29 18.43
CA GLN A 149 -13.94 -3.05 19.54
C GLN A 149 -13.04 -4.20 20.05
N TYR A 150 -12.09 -4.66 19.25
CA TYR A 150 -11.15 -5.70 19.70
C TYR A 150 -10.02 -5.12 20.57
N THR A 151 -9.69 -3.84 20.39
CA THR A 151 -8.71 -3.14 21.22
C THR A 151 -9.26 -2.72 22.59
N THR A 152 -10.58 -2.57 22.75
CA THR A 152 -11.18 -2.15 24.03
C THR A 152 -11.54 -3.32 24.97
N LYS A 153 -11.76 -4.54 24.45
CA LYS A 153 -12.06 -5.72 25.29
C LYS A 153 -10.88 -6.25 26.11
N THR A 154 -9.66 -5.83 25.82
CA THR A 154 -8.45 -6.19 26.60
C THR A 154 -8.03 -5.12 27.61
N MET A 155 -8.73 -3.99 27.72
CA MET A 155 -8.37 -2.87 28.63
C MET A 155 -9.03 -2.93 30.01
N HIS A 156 -9.31 -4.13 30.52
CA HIS A 156 -9.62 -4.34 31.93
C HIS A 156 -8.56 -5.23 32.60
N ASN A 157 -7.28 -4.98 32.34
CA ASN A 157 -6.24 -5.18 33.35
C ASN A 157 -4.98 -4.38 33.02
N GLY A 158 -4.33 -3.89 34.08
CA GLY A 158 -3.35 -2.81 34.03
C GLY A 158 -2.08 -3.05 33.21
N GLN A 159 -1.40 -1.92 32.97
CA GLN A 159 0.02 -1.74 32.65
C GLN A 159 0.58 -2.53 31.46
N ASP A 160 0.93 -1.81 30.38
CA ASP A 160 2.27 -1.89 29.78
C ASP A 160 2.45 -0.89 28.62
N ALA A 161 3.54 -0.11 28.68
CA ALA A 161 4.02 0.73 27.58
C ALA A 161 4.43 -0.07 26.32
N SER A 162 4.39 -1.41 26.40
CA SER A 162 4.64 -2.37 25.33
C SER A 162 3.54 -2.40 24.25
N THR A 163 2.31 -1.99 24.58
CA THR A 163 1.16 -1.96 23.65
C THR A 163 1.33 -0.94 22.52
N SER A 164 2.26 0.01 22.66
CA SER A 164 2.57 1.02 21.64
C SER A 164 3.24 0.44 20.38
N ARG A 165 4.03 -0.64 20.50
CA ARG A 165 4.73 -1.28 19.38
C ARG A 165 3.88 -2.33 18.66
N ALA A 166 2.89 -2.91 19.34
CA ALA A 166 1.99 -3.94 18.81
C ALA A 166 0.89 -3.39 17.88
N ASN A 167 0.68 -2.06 17.87
CA ASN A 167 -0.41 -1.42 17.13
C ASN A 167 0.02 -0.69 15.84
N ILE A 168 1.31 -0.76 15.48
CA ILE A 168 1.86 -0.07 14.31
C ILE A 168 1.74 -0.97 13.09
N MET A 169 1.07 -0.51 12.03
CA MET A 169 1.04 -1.19 10.73
C MET A 169 2.40 -1.08 10.05
N ARG A 170 3.15 -2.18 10.02
CA ARG A 170 4.54 -2.22 9.51
C ARG A 170 4.64 -2.73 8.09
N HIS A 171 3.59 -3.35 7.57
CA HIS A 171 3.61 -3.86 6.22
C HIS A 171 2.29 -3.56 5.47
N PRO A 172 2.34 -3.14 4.18
CA PRO A 172 1.13 -2.95 3.38
C PRO A 172 0.26 -4.20 3.25
N ASN A 173 0.87 -5.38 3.16
CA ASN A 173 0.14 -6.66 3.14
C ASN A 173 -0.46 -7.04 4.51
N GLU A 174 0.13 -6.64 5.64
CA GLU A 174 -0.51 -6.78 6.96
C GLU A 174 -1.76 -5.92 7.05
N TYR A 175 -1.69 -4.66 6.57
CA TYR A 175 -2.86 -3.78 6.47
C TYR A 175 -3.97 -4.44 5.67
N LEU A 176 -3.64 -5.03 4.51
CA LEU A 176 -4.62 -5.73 3.67
C LEU A 176 -5.22 -6.93 4.41
N ALA A 177 -4.39 -7.79 5.01
CA ALA A 177 -4.86 -8.97 5.74
C ALA A 177 -5.78 -8.60 6.91
N ALA A 178 -5.40 -7.59 7.70
CA ALA A 178 -6.23 -7.09 8.80
C ALA A 178 -7.55 -6.50 8.29
N SER A 179 -7.52 -5.73 7.19
CA SER A 179 -8.72 -5.19 6.56
C SER A 179 -9.66 -6.31 6.12
N MET A 180 -9.15 -7.32 5.42
CA MET A 180 -9.96 -8.47 4.97
C MET A 180 -10.56 -9.26 6.13
N ALA A 181 -9.81 -9.46 7.23
CA ALA A 181 -10.31 -10.16 8.40
C ALA A 181 -11.53 -9.48 9.05
N THR A 182 -11.64 -8.14 8.94
CA THR A 182 -12.82 -7.42 9.46
C THR A 182 -14.09 -7.62 8.62
N TYR A 183 -13.96 -7.99 7.34
CA TYR A 183 -15.11 -8.25 6.47
C TYR A 183 -15.66 -9.68 6.61
N VAL A 184 -14.82 -10.65 6.93
CA VAL A 184 -15.24 -12.08 7.05
C VAL A 184 -15.99 -12.36 8.36
N GLY A 185 -15.93 -11.42 9.32
CA GLY A 185 -16.60 -11.53 10.63
C GLY A 185 -18.03 -10.97 10.70
N ASN A 186 -18.64 -10.57 9.57
CA ASN A 186 -20.03 -10.09 9.48
C ASN A 186 -20.89 -11.04 8.63
#